data_AF-A0AAU6WU15-F1
#
_entry.id   AF-A0AAU6WU15-F1
#
_cell.length_a   1.000
_cell.length_b   1.000
_cell.length_c   1.000
_cell.angle_alpha   90.00
_cell.angle_beta   90.00
_cell.angle_gamma   90.00
#
_symmetry.space_group_name_H-M   'P 1'
#
loop_
_entity.id
_entity.type
_entity.pdbx_description
1 polymer ?
#
loop_
_entity_poly.entity_id
_entity_poly.type
_entity_poly.pdbx_seq_one_letter_code
_entity_poly.pdbx_strand_id
1 'polypeptide(L)' 'MFNFVLIAVCIIAGMVFKATKSIHPDAHKGINTWILYLALPAVSFKYLPKIQWTVEMLFPVAATFLISVFCFSL' A
#
# COMPACT_ATOMS: atom_id res chain seq x y z
N MET A 1 6.34 19.20 20.47
CA MET A 1 5.54 20.33 19.93
C MET A 1 5.34 20.26 18.42
N PHE A 2 6.32 19.76 17.65
CA PHE A 2 6.20 19.56 16.19
C PHE A 2 5.09 18.57 15.76
N ASN A 3 4.88 17.48 16.51
CA ASN A 3 3.84 16.48 16.21
C ASN A 3 2.41 17.05 16.26
N PHE A 4 2.13 17.99 17.16
CA PHE A 4 0.79 18.57 17.29
C PHE A 4 0.44 19.47 16.11
N VAL A 5 1.43 20.22 15.62
CA VAL A 5 1.29 21.05 14.41
C VAL A 5 1.10 20.18 13.17
N LEU A 6 1.86 19.08 13.04
CA LEU A 6 1.67 18.10 11.96
C LEU A 6 0.27 17.49 11.96
N ILE A 7 -0.26 17.14 13.15
CA ILE A 7 -1.62 16.61 13.28
C ILE A 7 -2.65 17.64 12.79
N ALA A 8 -2.53 18.90 13.22
CA ALA A 8 -3.44 19.97 12.78
C ALA A 8 -3.38 20.18 11.27
N VAL A 9 -2.17 20.20 10.69
CA VAL A 9 -1.97 20.33 9.23
C VAL A 9 -2.57 19.14 8.47
N CYS A 10 -2.37 17.91 8.94
CA CYS A 10 -2.96 16.71 8.32
C CYS A 10 -4.50 16.73 8.36
N ILE A 11 -5.09 17.19 9.46
CA ILE A 11 -6.55 17.31 9.60
C ILE A 11 -7.09 18.37 8.65
N ILE A 12 -6.47 19.55 8.59
CA ILE A 12 -6.88 20.63 7.69
C ILE A 12 -6.76 20.19 6.23
N ALA A 13 -5.65 19.55 5.85
CA ALA A 13 -5.47 19.01 4.51
C ALA A 13 -6.56 17.98 4.17
N GLY A 14 -6.86 17.05 5.09
CA GLY A 14 -7.94 16.07 4.92
C GLY A 14 -9.32 16.70 4.74
N MET A 15 -9.63 17.77 5.48
CA MET A 15 -10.87 18.52 5.32
C MET A 15 -10.96 19.27 3.99
N VAL A 16 -9.86 19.88 3.54
CA VAL A 16 -9.78 20.59 2.24
C VAL A 16 -9.98 19.62 1.08
N PHE A 17 -9.34 18.44 1.11
CA PHE A 17 -9.52 17.40 0.09
C PHE A 17 -10.94 16.85 0.06
N LYS A 18 -11.62 16.76 1.22
CA LYS A 18 -13.03 16.38 1.31
C LYS A 18 -13.96 17.47 0.74
N ALA A 19 -13.70 18.74 1.06
CA ALA A 19 -14.54 19.87 0.68
C ALA A 19 -14.47 20.20 -0.82
N THR A 20 -13.31 20.01 -1.46
CA THR A 20 -13.12 20.31 -2.89
C THR A 20 -13.82 19.34 -3.83
N LYS A 21 -14.36 18.19 -3.37
CA LYS A 21 -14.98 17.13 -4.21
C LYS A 21 -14.13 16.74 -5.43
N SER A 22 -12.84 17.07 -5.46
CA SER A 22 -11.91 16.78 -6.56
C SER A 22 -11.59 15.30 -6.66
N ILE A 23 -11.89 14.55 -5.60
CA ILE A 23 -11.89 13.10 -5.61
C ILE A 23 -13.15 12.66 -6.34
N HIS A 24 -12.98 12.34 -7.63
CA HIS A 24 -13.99 11.66 -8.44
C HIS A 24 -14.54 10.45 -7.65
N PRO A 25 -15.82 10.08 -7.76
CA PRO A 25 -16.37 8.91 -7.04
C PRO A 25 -15.57 7.62 -7.31
N ASP A 26 -14.91 7.51 -8.48
CA ASP A 26 -14.00 6.41 -8.83
C ASP A 26 -12.51 6.71 -8.61
N ALA A 27 -12.14 7.83 -8.00
CA ALA A 27 -10.74 8.15 -7.71
C ALA A 27 -10.12 7.13 -6.74
N HIS A 28 -10.91 6.49 -5.87
CA HIS A 28 -10.47 5.33 -5.11
C HIS A 28 -10.08 4.15 -6.01
N LYS A 29 -10.81 3.91 -7.12
CA LYS A 29 -10.42 2.89 -8.11
C LYS A 29 -9.18 3.32 -8.88
N GLY A 30 -9.07 4.58 -9.29
CA GLY A 30 -7.89 5.10 -10.01
C GLY A 30 -6.61 5.01 -9.16
N ILE A 31 -6.67 5.44 -7.91
CA ILE A 31 -5.57 5.35 -6.95
C ILE A 31 -5.25 3.89 -6.63
N ASN A 32 -6.24 3.04 -6.40
CA ASN A 32 -6.00 1.62 -6.13
C ASN A 32 -5.36 0.92 -7.33
N THR A 33 -5.83 1.20 -8.55
CA THR A 33 -5.22 0.69 -9.80
C THR A 33 -3.78 1.18 -9.93
N TRP A 34 -3.51 2.46 -9.72
CA TRP A 34 -2.14 2.98 -9.76
C TRP A 34 -1.24 2.36 -8.69
N ILE A 35 -1.75 2.16 -7.47
CA ILE A 35 -1.02 1.52 -6.37
C ILE A 35 -0.71 0.07 -6.71
N LEU A 36 -1.71 -0.72 -7.14
CA LEU A 36 -1.56 -2.14 -7.44
C LEU A 36 -0.67 -2.39 -8.66
N TYR A 37 -0.84 -1.62 -9.74
CA TYR A 37 -0.17 -1.88 -11.01
C TYR A 37 1.15 -1.13 -11.18
N LEU A 38 1.37 -0.01 -10.48
CA LEU A 38 2.54 0.83 -10.70
C LEU A 38 3.39 0.97 -9.44
N ALA A 39 2.79 1.34 -8.31
CA ALA A 39 3.54 1.58 -7.07
C ALA A 39 4.09 0.28 -6.46
N LEU A 40 3.23 -0.74 -6.26
CA LEU A 40 3.59 -2.03 -5.66
C LEU A 40 4.70 -2.76 -6.42
N PRO A 41 4.63 -2.87 -7.76
CA PRO A 41 5.72 -3.45 -8.55
C PRO A 41 7.01 -2.63 -8.43
N ALA A 42 6.92 -1.29 -8.52
CA ALA A 42 8.10 -0.43 -8.45
C ALA A 42 8.83 -0.53 -7.10
N VAL A 43 8.09 -0.54 -5.98
CA VAL A 43 8.72 -0.74 -4.66
C VAL A 43 9.30 -2.15 -4.53
N SER A 44 8.60 -3.16 -5.04
CA SER A 44 9.11 -4.54 -5.05
C SER A 44 10.45 -4.61 -5.78
N PHE A 45 10.57 -4.02 -6.98
CA PHE A 45 11.83 -3.94 -7.70
C PHE A 45 12.91 -3.12 -7.00
N LYS A 46 12.55 -2.07 -6.25
CA LYS A 46 13.51 -1.29 -5.47
C LYS A 46 14.10 -2.07 -4.28
N TYR A 47 13.30 -2.94 -3.66
CA TYR A 47 13.72 -3.72 -2.50
C TYR A 47 14.29 -5.09 -2.87
N LEU A 48 13.91 -5.67 -4.01
CA LEU A 48 14.43 -6.93 -4.54
C LEU A 48 15.97 -7.07 -4.50
N PRO A 49 16.78 -6.09 -4.97
CA PRO A 49 18.24 -6.24 -4.98
C PRO A 49 18.88 -6.09 -3.59
N LYS A 50 18.14 -5.63 -2.58
CA LYS A 50 18.62 -5.46 -1.20
C LYS A 50 18.26 -6.64 -0.29
N ILE A 51 17.58 -7.64 -0.85
CA ILE A 51 17.13 -8.82 -0.12
C ILE A 51 18.34 -9.66 0.26
N GLN A 52 18.49 -9.87 1.57
CA GLN A 52 19.38 -10.86 2.14
C GLN A 52 18.61 -12.17 2.25
N TRP A 53 19.09 -13.21 1.58
CA TRP A 53 18.47 -14.53 1.65
C TRP A 53 18.67 -15.12 3.04
N THR A 54 17.62 -15.06 3.85
CA THR A 54 17.58 -15.66 5.19
C THR A 54 16.46 -16.70 5.25
N VAL A 55 16.61 -17.69 6.13
CA VAL A 55 15.59 -18.72 6.39
C VAL A 55 14.27 -18.12 6.87
N GLU A 56 14.29 -16.91 7.42
CA GLU A 56 13.08 -16.18 7.83
C GLU A 56 12.21 -15.78 6.64
N MET A 57 12.76 -15.69 5.43
CA MET A 57 11.99 -15.43 4.20
C MET A 57 11.21 -16.65 3.71
N LEU A 58 11.55 -17.85 4.19
CA LEU A 58 10.82 -19.07 3.83
C LEU A 58 9.38 -19.02 4.36
N PHE A 59 9.17 -18.38 5.52
CA PHE A 59 7.85 -18.21 6.11
C PHE A 59 6.88 -17.39 5.24
N PRO A 60 7.19 -16.14 4.83
CA PRO A 60 6.29 -15.36 3.97
C PRO A 60 6.08 -16.00 2.60
N VAL A 61 7.09 -16.69 2.04
CA VAL A 61 6.94 -17.43 0.77
C VAL A 61 5.98 -18.61 0.93
N ALA A 62 6.17 -19.44 1.96
CA ALA A 62 5.30 -20.59 2.24
C ALA A 62 3.87 -20.14 2.59
N ALA A 63 3.72 -19.08 3.38
CA ALA A 63 2.42 -18.51 3.73
C ALA A 63 1.66 -18.01 2.48
N THR A 64 2.35 -17.29 1.59
CA THR A 64 1.76 -16.82 0.32
C THR A 64 1.26 -18.00 -0.52
N PHE A 65 2.07 -19.06 -0.61
CA PHE A 65 1.72 -20.26 -1.35
C PHE A 65 0.52 -20.99 -0.74
N LEU A 66 0.54 -21.25 0.58
CA LEU A 66 -0.56 -21.91 1.29
C LEU A 66 -1.87 -21.14 1.15
N ILE A 67 -1.85 -19.81 1.30
CA ILE A 67 -3.05 -18.97 1.17
C ILE A 67 -3.59 -19.02 -0.26
N SER A 68 -2.73 -18.95 -1.28
CA SER A 68 -3.18 -19.04 -2.68
C SER A 68 -3.80 -20.39 -3.03
N VAL A 69 -3.21 -21.49 -2.55
CA VAL A 69 -3.72 -22.85 -2.79
C VAL A 69 -5.03 -23.07 -2.04
N PHE A 70 -5.09 -22.65 -0.78
CA PHE A 70 -6.30 -22.76 0.03
C PHE A 70 -7.44 -21.91 -0.54
N CYS A 71 -7.17 -20.66 -0.94
CA CYS A 71 -8.15 -19.77 -1.55
C CYS A 71 -8.63 -20.26 -2.93
N PHE A 72 -7.79 -20.97 -3.68
CA PHE A 72 -8.19 -21.57 -4.96
C PHE A 72 -9.04 -22.83 -4.79
N SER A 73 -8.89 -23.53 -3.65
CA SER A 73 -9.61 -24.77 -3.36
C SER A 73 -10.95 -24.58 -2.66
N LEU A 74 -11.30 -23.36 -2.24
CA LEU A 74 -12.54 -22.98 -1.55
C LEU A 74 -13.51 -22.29 -2.52
#